data_AF-A0A2J8K863-F1
#
_entry.id   AF-A0A2J8K863-F1
#
_cell.length_a   1.000
_cell.length_b   1.000
_cell.length_c   1.000
_cell.angle_alpha   90.00
_cell.angle_beta   90.00
_cell.angle_gamma   90.00
#
_symmetry.space_group_name_H-M   'P 1'
#
loop_
_entity.id
_entity.type
_entity.pdbx_description
1 polymer ?
#
loop_
_entity_poly.entity_id
_entity_poly.type
_entity_poly.pdbx_seq_one_letter_code
_entity_poly.pdbx_strand_id
1 'polypeptide(L)'
;MQFSIRRPKLPSSETHPEESMYKRLGVSAWLNHLNELGQVEEEYKLRKAIFFGGIDVSIRGEVWPFLLRYYSHESTSEEREALRLQKRKEYSEIQQKRLSMTPEEHRAFWRNVQFTVDKDVVRTDRNNQFFRGEDNPNVESMRRILLNYAVYNPAVGYSQGMSDLVAPILAEVLDESDTFWCFVGLMQ
;
A
#
# COMPACT_ATOMS: atom_id res chain seq x y z
N MET A 1 14.53 9.04 7.77
CA MET A 1 15.40 8.89 6.59
C MET A 1 14.51 9.03 5.38
N GLN A 2 14.77 9.97 4.47
CA GLN A 2 13.98 10.09 3.24
C GLN A 2 14.49 9.03 2.27
N PHE A 3 13.71 7.96 2.04
CA PHE A 3 13.99 7.01 0.97
C PHE A 3 13.79 7.73 -0.37
N SER A 4 14.85 8.35 -0.89
CA SER A 4 14.85 8.96 -2.23
C SER A 4 15.44 7.96 -3.21
N ILE A 5 14.58 7.24 -3.93
CA ILE A 5 14.99 6.49 -5.12
C ILE A 5 15.31 7.53 -6.20
N ARG A 6 16.56 7.99 -6.25
CA ARG A 6 17.03 8.81 -7.36
C ARG A 6 17.31 7.90 -8.53
N ARG A 7 16.51 7.98 -9.60
CA ARG A 7 16.88 7.38 -10.89
C ARG A 7 18.22 7.99 -11.32
N PRO A 8 19.30 7.19 -11.48
CA PRO A 8 20.54 7.70 -12.04
C PRO A 8 20.24 8.23 -13.46
N LYS A 9 20.76 9.41 -13.78
CA LYS A 9 20.71 9.92 -15.16
C LYS A 9 21.77 9.18 -15.96
N LEU A 10 21.38 8.07 -16.58
CA LEU A 10 22.24 7.32 -17.48
C LEU A 10 22.23 7.98 -18.88
N PRO A 11 23.35 7.93 -19.61
CA PRO A 11 23.38 8.34 -21.02
C PRO A 11 22.49 7.42 -21.86
N SER A 12 21.94 7.93 -22.96
CA SER A 12 20.99 7.18 -23.80
C SER A 12 21.55 5.87 -24.37
N SER A 13 22.89 5.73 -24.44
CA SER A 13 23.59 4.51 -24.85
C SER A 13 23.54 3.38 -23.81
N GLU A 14 23.23 3.71 -22.56
CA GLU A 14 23.14 2.77 -21.42
C GLU A 14 21.69 2.55 -20.96
N THR A 15 20.73 3.30 -21.51
CA THR A 15 19.29 3.14 -21.24
C THR A 15 18.66 2.09 -22.14
N HIS A 16 17.57 1.47 -21.70
CA HIS A 16 16.83 0.55 -22.54
C HIS A 16 16.27 1.29 -23.78
N PRO A 17 16.25 0.68 -24.99
CA PRO A 17 15.80 1.38 -26.20
C PRO A 17 14.38 1.96 -26.11
N GLU A 18 13.51 1.29 -25.36
CA GLU A 18 12.14 1.75 -25.13
C GLU A 18 12.00 2.80 -23.99
N GLU A 19 13.05 3.11 -23.25
CA GLU A 19 12.97 3.96 -22.05
C GLU A 19 12.54 5.39 -22.36
N SER A 20 12.86 5.89 -23.56
CA SER A 20 12.43 7.20 -24.06
C SER A 20 11.04 7.19 -24.71
N MET A 21 10.44 6.00 -24.92
CA MET A 21 9.18 5.85 -25.64
C MET A 21 7.95 6.05 -24.74
N TYR A 22 8.10 5.89 -23.42
CA TYR A 22 6.98 5.97 -22.49
C TYR A 22 7.02 7.27 -21.68
N LYS A 23 5.90 7.99 -21.69
CA LYS A 23 5.67 9.12 -20.79
C LYS A 23 5.10 8.63 -19.46
N ARG A 24 5.20 9.47 -18.44
CA ARG A 24 4.56 9.20 -17.14
C ARG A 24 3.07 8.96 -17.33
N LEU A 25 2.58 7.87 -16.74
CA LEU A 25 1.17 7.51 -16.78
C LEU A 25 0.36 8.54 -15.98
N GLY A 26 -0.46 9.32 -16.69
CA GLY A 26 -1.41 10.27 -16.10
C GLY A 26 -2.86 9.78 -16.22
N VAL A 27 -3.80 10.57 -15.73
CA VAL A 27 -5.24 10.22 -15.67
C VAL A 27 -5.79 9.78 -17.02
N SER A 28 -5.57 10.54 -18.10
CA SER A 28 -6.10 10.21 -19.42
C SER A 28 -5.54 8.90 -19.98
N ALA A 29 -4.24 8.68 -19.82
CA ALA A 29 -3.60 7.45 -20.27
C ALA A 29 -4.08 6.24 -19.44
N TRP A 30 -4.30 6.42 -18.14
CA TRP A 30 -4.88 5.38 -17.28
C TRP A 30 -6.31 5.02 -17.70
N LEU A 31 -7.17 6.00 -17.92
CA LEU A 31 -8.55 5.76 -18.35
C LEU A 31 -8.63 5.04 -19.71
N ASN A 32 -7.68 5.28 -20.61
CA ASN A 32 -7.60 4.57 -21.89
C ASN A 32 -7.21 3.08 -21.75
N HIS A 33 -6.69 2.67 -20.59
CA HIS A 33 -6.43 1.26 -20.28
C HIS A 33 -7.65 0.58 -19.64
N LEU A 34 -8.73 1.31 -19.36
CA LEU A 34 -9.94 0.75 -18.77
C LEU A 34 -11.02 0.60 -19.84
N ASN A 35 -11.71 -0.54 -19.84
CA ASN A 35 -12.92 -0.71 -20.64
C ASN A 35 -14.15 -0.07 -19.98
N GLU A 36 -15.32 -0.16 -20.62
CA GLU A 36 -16.58 0.40 -20.11
C GLU A 36 -17.01 -0.20 -18.75
N LEU A 37 -16.56 -1.43 -18.45
CA LEU A 37 -16.81 -2.10 -17.16
C LEU A 37 -15.76 -1.75 -16.10
N GLY A 38 -14.71 -1.00 -16.46
CA GLY A 38 -13.60 -0.63 -15.59
C GLY A 38 -12.58 -1.74 -15.36
N GLN A 39 -12.51 -2.74 -16.23
CA GLN A 39 -11.46 -3.75 -16.25
C GLN A 39 -10.24 -3.21 -17.00
N VAL A 40 -9.06 -3.69 -16.65
CA VAL A 40 -7.81 -3.27 -17.29
C VAL A 40 -7.60 -4.07 -18.57
N GLU A 41 -7.62 -3.39 -19.72
CA GLU A 41 -7.27 -3.95 -21.02
C GLU A 41 -5.77 -3.86 -21.28
N GLU A 42 -5.26 -4.85 -22.02
CA GLU A 42 -3.85 -4.95 -22.38
C GLU A 42 -2.89 -4.80 -21.17
N GLU A 43 -3.10 -5.57 -20.10
CA GLU A 43 -2.33 -5.47 -18.84
C GLU A 43 -0.81 -5.35 -19.06
N TYR A 44 -0.26 -6.11 -20.01
CA TYR A 44 1.16 -6.08 -20.34
C TYR A 44 1.63 -4.69 -20.83
N LYS A 45 0.81 -3.99 -21.61
CA LYS A 45 1.10 -2.65 -22.12
C LYS A 45 1.06 -1.61 -20.99
N LEU A 46 0.08 -1.72 -20.10
CA LEU A 46 0.01 -0.91 -18.90
C LEU A 46 1.27 -1.11 -18.04
N ARG A 47 1.66 -2.36 -17.76
CA ARG A 47 2.85 -2.68 -16.98
C ARG A 47 4.13 -2.09 -17.59
N LYS A 48 4.27 -2.13 -18.91
CA LYS A 48 5.40 -1.48 -19.61
C LYS A 48 5.38 0.05 -19.44
N ALA A 49 4.21 0.68 -19.61
CA ALA A 49 4.08 2.12 -19.41
C ALA A 49 4.45 2.54 -17.98
N ILE A 50 4.01 1.77 -16.98
CA ILE A 50 4.35 1.99 -15.57
C ILE A 50 5.85 1.78 -15.32
N PHE A 51 6.43 0.70 -15.85
CA PHE A 51 7.84 0.37 -15.65
C PHE A 51 8.77 1.45 -16.22
N PHE A 52 8.56 1.85 -17.46
CA PHE A 52 9.43 2.83 -18.13
C PHE A 52 9.09 4.28 -17.73
N GLY A 53 7.81 4.66 -17.79
CA GLY A 53 7.35 6.04 -17.59
C GLY A 53 7.04 6.41 -16.13
N GLY A 54 6.74 5.44 -15.28
CA GLY A 54 6.26 5.66 -13.92
C GLY A 54 4.81 6.16 -13.86
N ILE A 55 4.35 6.44 -12.63
CA ILE A 55 2.96 6.80 -12.34
C ILE A 55 2.90 8.23 -11.79
N ASP A 56 1.99 9.04 -12.32
CA ASP A 56 1.66 10.33 -11.76
C ASP A 56 1.06 10.22 -10.35
N VAL A 57 1.46 11.11 -9.44
CA VAL A 57 1.04 11.06 -8.04
C VAL A 57 -0.48 11.09 -7.89
N SER A 58 -1.19 11.79 -8.77
CA SER A 58 -2.64 11.94 -8.72
C SER A 58 -3.42 10.64 -8.93
N ILE A 59 -2.80 9.61 -9.51
CA ILE A 59 -3.48 8.33 -9.81
C ILE A 59 -2.88 7.13 -9.07
N ARG A 60 -1.89 7.34 -8.19
CA ARG A 60 -1.25 6.22 -7.47
C ARG A 60 -2.23 5.46 -6.60
N GLY A 61 -3.11 6.15 -5.89
CA GLY A 61 -4.15 5.54 -5.08
C GLY A 61 -5.07 4.58 -5.86
N GLU A 62 -5.28 4.83 -7.15
CA GLU A 62 -6.09 3.98 -8.03
C GLU A 62 -5.30 2.83 -8.66
N VAL A 63 -4.05 3.09 -9.06
CA VAL A 63 -3.21 2.12 -9.79
C VAL A 63 -2.53 1.14 -8.84
N TRP A 64 -2.09 1.59 -7.66
CA TRP A 64 -1.34 0.75 -6.70
C TRP A 64 -2.11 -0.48 -6.22
N PRO A 65 -3.42 -0.41 -5.91
CA PRO A 65 -4.21 -1.61 -5.59
C PRO A 65 -4.10 -2.74 -6.63
N PHE A 66 -4.00 -2.43 -7.92
CA PHE A 66 -3.76 -3.45 -8.96
C PHE A 66 -2.34 -4.01 -8.89
N LEU A 67 -1.33 -3.13 -8.76
CA LEU A 67 0.07 -3.55 -8.70
C LEU A 67 0.40 -4.37 -7.45
N LEU A 68 -0.27 -4.06 -6.35
CA LEU A 68 -0.12 -4.72 -5.05
C LEU A 68 -1.05 -5.93 -4.90
N ARG A 69 -1.64 -6.42 -6.00
CA ARG A 69 -2.48 -7.62 -6.06
C ARG A 69 -3.75 -7.56 -5.19
N TYR A 70 -4.18 -6.36 -4.78
CA TYR A 70 -5.44 -6.19 -4.08
C TYR A 70 -6.62 -6.29 -5.07
N TYR A 71 -6.48 -5.70 -6.26
CA TYR A 71 -7.45 -5.83 -7.35
C TYR A 71 -6.93 -6.71 -8.48
N SER A 72 -7.84 -7.49 -9.08
CA SER A 72 -7.57 -8.21 -10.31
C SER A 72 -7.74 -7.28 -11.52
N HIS A 73 -6.90 -7.43 -12.55
CA HIS A 73 -7.07 -6.69 -13.81
C HIS A 73 -8.38 -7.06 -14.53
N GLU A 74 -8.89 -8.27 -14.30
CA GLU A 74 -10.16 -8.75 -14.85
C GLU A 74 -11.38 -8.28 -14.04
N SER A 75 -11.18 -7.65 -12.88
CA SER A 75 -12.31 -7.21 -12.04
C SER A 75 -12.94 -5.92 -12.55
N THR A 76 -14.27 -5.91 -12.61
CA THR A 76 -15.05 -4.73 -12.95
C THR A 76 -15.05 -3.71 -11.82
N SER A 77 -15.46 -2.48 -12.11
CA SER A 77 -15.62 -1.44 -11.08
C SER A 77 -16.63 -1.84 -9.99
N GLU A 78 -17.72 -2.51 -10.37
CA GLU A 78 -18.76 -2.95 -9.43
C GLU A 78 -18.25 -4.07 -8.52
N GLU A 79 -17.55 -5.07 -9.09
CA GLU A 79 -16.93 -6.15 -8.33
C GLU A 79 -15.88 -5.61 -7.35
N ARG A 80 -15.09 -4.61 -7.76
CA ARG A 80 -14.11 -3.96 -6.89
C ARG A 80 -14.77 -3.23 -5.73
N GLU A 81 -15.87 -2.53 -5.95
CA GLU A 81 -16.58 -1.87 -4.86
C GLU A 81 -17.20 -2.89 -3.88
N ALA A 82 -17.80 -3.96 -4.40
CA ALA A 82 -18.31 -5.05 -3.57
C ALA A 82 -17.19 -5.72 -2.76
N LEU A 83 -16.03 -5.96 -3.38
CA LEU A 83 -14.84 -6.49 -2.73
C LEU A 83 -14.37 -5.56 -1.60
N ARG A 84 -14.31 -4.25 -1.82
CA ARG A 84 -13.91 -3.27 -0.80
C ARG A 84 -14.83 -3.32 0.42
N LEU A 85 -16.15 -3.38 0.21
CA LEU A 85 -17.10 -3.49 1.32
C LEU A 85 -16.90 -4.78 2.12
N GLN A 86 -16.70 -5.91 1.44
CA GLN A 86 -16.40 -7.18 2.10
C GLN A 86 -15.08 -7.12 2.88
N LYS A 87 -14.05 -6.54 2.27
CA LYS A 87 -12.70 -6.43 2.83
C LYS A 87 -12.62 -5.46 4.01
N ARG A 88 -13.43 -4.40 4.02
CA ARG A 88 -13.62 -3.52 5.19
C ARG A 88 -14.25 -4.25 6.37
N LYS A 89 -15.19 -5.15 6.11
CA LYS A 89 -15.80 -5.98 7.15
C LYS A 89 -14.78 -6.95 7.74
N GLU A 90 -14.03 -7.64 6.89
CA GLU A 90 -12.97 -8.57 7.31
C GLU A 90 -11.86 -7.85 8.11
N TYR A 91 -11.44 -6.66 7.67
CA TYR A 91 -10.52 -5.81 8.43
C TYR A 91 -11.06 -5.47 9.82
N SER A 92 -12.33 -5.10 9.89
CA SER A 92 -13.00 -4.80 11.16
C SER A 92 -13.06 -6.01 12.09
N GLU A 93 -13.30 -7.21 11.56
CA GLU A 93 -13.30 -8.46 12.32
C GLU A 93 -11.91 -8.78 12.89
N ILE A 94 -10.84 -8.57 12.10
CA ILE A 94 -9.44 -8.71 12.57
C ILE A 94 -9.17 -7.72 13.72
N GLN A 95 -9.62 -6.47 13.56
CA GLN A 95 -9.48 -5.45 14.61
C GLN A 95 -10.23 -5.85 15.88
N GLN A 96 -11.46 -6.33 15.77
CA GLN A 96 -12.23 -6.80 16.93
C GLN A 96 -11.52 -7.98 17.61
N LYS A 97 -11.03 -8.96 16.83
CA LYS A 97 -10.25 -10.09 17.37
C LYS A 97 -9.02 -9.63 18.15
N ARG A 98 -8.31 -8.61 17.65
CA ARG A 98 -7.17 -8.01 18.36
C ARG A 98 -7.59 -7.37 19.68
N LEU A 99 -8.71 -6.63 19.68
CA LEU A 99 -9.21 -5.93 20.86
C LEU A 99 -9.84 -6.89 21.89
N SER A 100 -10.33 -8.05 21.46
CA SER A 100 -10.93 -9.07 22.31
C SER A 100 -9.93 -10.10 22.85
N MET A 101 -8.62 -9.88 22.69
CA MET A 101 -7.59 -10.77 23.23
C MET A 101 -7.64 -10.83 24.76
N THR A 102 -7.39 -12.01 25.31
CA THR A 102 -7.25 -12.18 26.76
C THR A 102 -6.04 -11.39 27.30
N PRO A 103 -5.99 -11.06 28.61
CA PRO A 103 -4.85 -10.35 29.19
C PRO A 103 -3.51 -11.07 28.97
N GLU A 104 -3.49 -12.40 28.99
CA GLU A 104 -2.31 -13.23 28.75
C GLU A 104 -1.82 -13.12 27.30
N GLU A 105 -2.74 -13.27 26.33
CA GLU A 105 -2.45 -13.11 24.90
C GLU A 105 -2.00 -11.68 24.59
N HIS A 106 -2.67 -10.68 25.15
CA HIS A 106 -2.32 -9.29 24.98
C HIS A 106 -0.91 -9.01 25.51
N ARG A 107 -0.52 -9.56 26.67
CA ARG A 107 0.87 -9.43 27.18
C ARG A 107 1.91 -10.07 26.26
N ALA A 108 1.59 -11.22 25.66
CA ALA A 108 2.49 -11.87 24.71
C ALA A 108 2.59 -11.06 23.40
N PHE A 109 1.45 -10.66 22.84
CA PHE A 109 1.37 -9.82 21.65
C PHE A 109 2.08 -8.49 21.84
N TRP A 110 1.92 -7.86 23.01
CA TRP A 110 2.56 -6.60 23.31
C TRP A 110 4.08 -6.72 23.30
N ARG A 111 4.63 -7.76 23.96
CA ARG A 111 6.08 -7.99 24.00
C ARG A 111 6.67 -8.33 22.63
N ASN A 112 5.96 -9.11 21.83
CA ASN A 112 6.50 -9.63 20.57
C ASN A 112 6.28 -8.67 19.39
N VAL A 113 5.20 -7.89 19.41
CA VAL A 113 4.74 -7.10 18.25
C VAL A 113 4.57 -5.64 18.64
N GLN A 114 3.62 -5.34 19.54
CA GLN A 114 3.15 -3.96 19.74
C GLN A 114 4.27 -3.02 20.19
N PHE A 115 5.15 -3.46 21.09
CA PHE A 115 6.26 -2.66 21.56
C PHE A 115 7.24 -2.27 20.44
N THR A 116 7.47 -3.16 19.47
CA THR A 116 8.35 -2.87 18.32
C THR A 116 7.65 -1.93 17.33
N VAL A 117 6.37 -2.18 17.04
CA VAL A 117 5.54 -1.32 16.17
C VAL A 117 5.50 0.11 16.72
N ASP A 118 5.20 0.27 18.01
CA ASP A 118 5.09 1.59 18.66
C ASP A 118 6.41 2.38 18.53
N LYS A 119 7.56 1.70 18.62
CA LYS A 119 8.88 2.33 18.44
C LYS A 119 9.17 2.71 17.00
N ASP A 120 8.79 1.87 16.04
CA ASP A 120 9.10 2.10 14.63
C ASP A 120 8.20 3.16 14.01
N VAL A 121 6.90 3.14 14.32
CA VAL A 121 5.93 4.14 13.87
C VAL A 121 6.33 5.56 14.29
N VAL A 122 6.91 5.72 15.48
CA VAL A 122 7.43 7.01 15.98
C VAL A 122 8.63 7.51 15.16
N ARG A 123 9.43 6.58 14.59
CA ARG A 123 10.61 6.87 13.76
C ARG A 123 10.29 7.03 12.28
N THR A 124 9.18 6.46 11.82
CA THR A 124 8.70 6.56 10.44
C THR A 124 8.44 8.02 10.07
N ASP A 125 8.82 8.36 8.83
CA ASP A 125 9.23 9.69 8.37
C ASP A 125 8.34 10.89 8.78
N ARG A 126 8.65 11.50 9.93
CA ARG A 126 8.00 12.75 10.43
C ARG A 126 8.24 13.98 9.55
N ASN A 127 9.16 13.90 8.59
CA ASN A 127 9.37 14.99 7.62
C ASN A 127 8.33 14.96 6.49
N ASN A 128 7.63 13.83 6.29
CA ASN A 128 6.50 13.79 5.37
C ASN A 128 5.33 14.58 5.96
N GLN A 129 4.76 15.50 5.17
CA GLN A 129 3.58 16.30 5.57
C GLN A 129 2.42 15.44 6.06
N PHE A 130 2.28 14.23 5.50
CA PHE A 130 1.20 13.30 5.85
C PHE A 130 1.30 12.76 7.30
N PHE A 131 2.52 12.61 7.83
CA PHE A 131 2.80 12.07 9.17
C PHE A 131 3.34 13.12 10.16
N ARG A 132 3.36 14.39 9.76
CA ARG A 132 3.86 15.49 10.60
C ARG A 132 2.83 15.91 11.65
N GLY A 133 3.29 16.29 12.84
CA GLY A 133 2.45 16.77 13.95
C GLY A 133 2.45 15.82 15.15
N GLU A 134 2.24 16.37 16.35
CA GLU A 134 1.93 15.56 17.53
C GLU A 134 0.50 15.02 17.40
N ASP A 135 0.27 13.78 17.86
CA ASP A 135 -1.03 13.08 17.79
C ASP A 135 -1.67 13.01 16.40
N ASN A 136 -0.85 12.77 15.36
CA ASN A 136 -1.34 12.67 13.98
C ASN A 136 -2.20 11.40 13.79
N PRO A 137 -3.46 11.51 13.32
CA PRO A 137 -4.36 10.37 13.15
C PRO A 137 -3.85 9.33 12.15
N ASN A 138 -3.07 9.73 11.14
CA ASN A 138 -2.50 8.83 10.14
C ASN A 138 -1.40 7.94 10.72
N VAL A 139 -0.69 8.43 11.74
CA VAL A 139 0.30 7.65 12.48
C VAL A 139 -0.41 6.54 13.25
N GLU A 140 -1.56 6.85 13.86
CA GLU A 140 -2.38 5.83 14.54
C GLU A 140 -3.01 4.86 13.52
N SER A 141 -3.46 5.32 12.35
CA SER A 141 -3.95 4.41 11.29
C SER A 141 -2.85 3.44 10.84
N MET A 142 -1.64 3.92 10.60
CA MET A 142 -0.48 3.06 10.27
C MET A 142 -0.20 2.05 11.38
N ARG A 143 -0.24 2.49 12.63
CA ARG A 143 -0.10 1.61 13.79
C ARG A 143 -1.16 0.52 13.80
N ARG A 144 -2.44 0.86 13.62
CA ARG A 144 -3.55 -0.12 13.56
C ARG A 144 -3.36 -1.13 12.43
N ILE A 145 -2.95 -0.68 11.24
CA ILE A 145 -2.66 -1.55 10.09
C ILE A 145 -1.59 -2.59 10.44
N LEU A 146 -0.46 -2.16 11.00
CA LEU A 146 0.66 -3.06 11.35
C LEU A 146 0.28 -4.06 12.44
N LEU A 147 -0.45 -3.61 13.46
CA LEU A 147 -0.91 -4.51 14.53
C LEU A 147 -1.94 -5.52 14.02
N ASN A 148 -2.89 -5.08 13.19
CA ASN A 148 -3.88 -5.97 12.59
C ASN A 148 -3.20 -6.96 11.62
N TYR A 149 -2.13 -6.57 10.94
CA TYR A 149 -1.36 -7.48 10.06
C TYR A 149 -0.72 -8.60 10.87
N ALA A 150 -0.11 -8.29 12.01
CA ALA A 150 0.48 -9.30 12.87
C ALA A 150 -0.56 -10.27 13.47
N VAL A 151 -1.82 -9.83 13.62
CA VAL A 151 -2.94 -10.71 14.01
C VAL A 151 -3.43 -11.55 12.83
N TYR A 152 -3.47 -10.98 11.63
CA TYR A 152 -3.87 -11.66 10.40
C TYR A 152 -2.87 -12.75 9.98
N ASN A 153 -1.57 -12.46 10.08
CA ASN A 153 -0.49 -13.39 9.75
C ASN A 153 0.50 -13.55 10.93
N PRO A 154 0.16 -14.36 11.96
CA PRO A 154 1.00 -14.54 13.14
C PRO A 154 2.36 -15.20 12.85
N ALA A 155 2.48 -15.93 11.74
CA ALA A 155 3.73 -16.60 11.36
C ALA A 155 4.81 -15.58 10.95
N VAL A 156 4.41 -14.51 10.27
CA VAL A 156 5.30 -13.38 9.93
C VAL A 156 5.33 -12.37 11.08
N GLY A 157 4.18 -12.07 11.68
CA GLY A 157 4.04 -11.07 12.74
C GLY A 157 4.42 -9.67 12.26
N TYR A 158 5.31 -9.02 13.00
CA TYR A 158 5.92 -7.74 12.63
C TYR A 158 7.43 -7.82 12.65
N SER A 159 8.07 -7.35 11.59
CA SER A 159 9.51 -7.19 11.47
C SER A 159 9.87 -5.73 11.26
N GLN A 160 11.01 -5.32 11.82
CA GLN A 160 11.50 -3.95 11.71
C GLN A 160 11.62 -3.53 10.23
N GLY A 161 11.10 -2.34 9.91
CA GLY A 161 11.07 -1.79 8.55
C GLY A 161 9.73 -2.00 7.81
N MET A 162 8.84 -2.85 8.31
CA MET A 162 7.48 -2.97 7.75
C MET A 162 6.69 -1.66 7.83
N SER A 163 6.95 -0.81 8.84
CA SER A 163 6.35 0.53 8.92
C SER A 163 6.76 1.43 7.75
N ASP A 164 8.02 1.34 7.29
CA ASP A 164 8.52 2.12 6.16
C ASP A 164 7.92 1.66 4.82
N LEU A 165 7.43 0.41 4.74
CA LEU A 165 6.69 -0.12 3.59
C LEU A 165 5.23 0.32 3.59
N VAL A 166 4.56 0.34 4.75
CA VAL A 166 3.17 0.78 4.88
C VAL A 166 3.01 2.29 4.65
N ALA A 167 3.96 3.09 5.16
CA ALA A 167 3.89 4.55 5.11
C ALA A 167 3.58 5.13 3.72
N PRO A 168 4.30 4.77 2.62
CA PRO A 168 3.98 5.28 1.30
C PRO A 168 2.63 4.76 0.77
N ILE A 169 2.23 3.53 1.09
CA ILE A 169 0.94 2.98 0.66
C ILE A 169 -0.19 3.79 1.30
N LEU A 170 -0.12 4.02 2.62
CA LEU A 170 -1.13 4.79 3.34
C LEU A 170 -1.22 6.24 2.82
N ALA A 171 -0.09 6.85 2.48
CA ALA A 171 -0.06 8.22 1.98
C ALA A 171 -0.67 8.38 0.58
N GLU A 172 -0.75 7.31 -0.22
CA GLU A 172 -1.28 7.34 -1.59
C GLU A 172 -2.71 6.77 -1.66
N VAL A 173 -3.03 5.72 -0.88
CA VAL A 173 -4.35 5.07 -0.85
C VAL A 173 -5.33 5.79 0.08
N LEU A 174 -4.83 6.44 1.14
CA LEU A 174 -5.58 7.26 2.11
C LEU A 174 -6.66 6.54 2.93
N ASP A 175 -7.03 5.31 2.58
CA ASP A 175 -7.97 4.48 3.32
C ASP A 175 -7.25 3.38 4.10
N GLU A 176 -7.61 3.21 5.39
CA GLU A 176 -6.96 2.27 6.30
C GLU A 176 -7.14 0.80 5.90
N SER A 177 -8.36 0.41 5.51
CA SER A 177 -8.68 -0.97 5.14
C SER A 177 -8.04 -1.31 3.79
N ASP A 178 -8.20 -0.45 2.79
CA ASP A 178 -7.62 -0.69 1.47
C ASP A 178 -6.09 -0.69 1.53
N THR A 179 -5.48 0.17 2.36
CA THR A 179 -4.04 0.15 2.64
C THR A 179 -3.61 -1.17 3.27
N PHE A 180 -4.37 -1.68 4.25
CA PHE A 180 -4.09 -2.98 4.87
C PHE A 180 -4.06 -4.11 3.84
N TRP A 181 -5.05 -4.17 2.94
CA TRP A 181 -5.11 -5.24 1.93
C TRP A 181 -4.05 -5.08 0.84
N CYS A 182 -3.72 -3.85 0.45
CA CYS A 182 -2.56 -3.57 -0.40
C CYS A 182 -1.26 -4.03 0.26
N PHE A 183 -1.11 -3.79 1.56
CA PHE A 183 0.06 -4.23 2.31
C PHE A 183 0.13 -5.75 2.44
N VAL A 184 -1.00 -6.43 2.65
CA VAL A 184 -1.07 -7.89 2.64
C VAL A 184 -0.61 -8.44 1.29
N GLY A 185 -1.08 -7.87 0.18
CA GLY A 185 -0.67 -8.30 -1.16
C GLY A 185 0.80 -8.01 -1.48
N LEU A 186 1.40 -6.97 -0.90
CA LEU A 186 2.84 -6.70 -0.97
C LEU A 186 3.68 -7.75 -0.24
N MET A 187 3.18 -8.27 0.88
CA MET A 187 3.91 -9.21 1.74
C MET A 187 3.79 -10.68 1.32
N GLN A 188 3.10 -10.97 0.21
CA GLN A 188 2.92 -12.32 -0.39
C GLN A 188 3.95 -12.64 -1.47
#